data_AF-A0A9P6E3R1-F1
#
_entry.id   AF-A0A9P6E3R1-F1
#
_cell.length_a   1.000
_cell.length_b   1.000
_cell.length_c   1.000
_cell.angle_alpha   90.00
_cell.angle_beta   90.00
_cell.angle_gamma   90.00
#
_symmetry.space_group_name_H-M   'P 1'
#
loop_
_entity.id
_entity.type
_entity.pdbx_description
1 polymer ?
#
loop_
_entity_poly.entity_id
_entity_poly.type
_entity_poly.pdbx_seq_one_letter_code
_entity_poly.pdbx_strand_id
1 'polypeptide(L)'
;MALTVSHKWICDAVARISEKSMAEVKQMMEIYAWLISYDNVNISFCAFSQRVDKNTKFLSGTAATVYVKPGTAPLSEHAITNLPTKCAEGLKTPPTSEDISKLAINSYPHIHTFMVHQVLSFLTWCPEFEFHTYTCRDNYRFECPPSINALPTGPDHITRQYLLGTVGIPEASYKDNQCLVKEWFRQLGWGSPLQQVKFCAGDKNSFERLNFLVFVFGWLHCQMAFANSLHRQYLGTSQGQGLMHAFILLAKRGLNTTQTEGPFYQDLTKPLYHITEAHILEDWLRVGGVTKILDLRNNSPEELWKLANTIVETRASSNALVRATLGQSPMRDRKSKGDPKMSINYLADTNELIT
;
A
#
# COMPACT_ATOMS: atom_id res chain seq x y z
N MET A 1 -19.49 26.87 25.88
CA MET A 1 -20.41 25.89 26.53
C MET A 1 -19.68 24.56 26.50
N ALA A 2 -19.29 24.01 27.66
CA ALA A 2 -18.59 22.73 27.75
C ALA A 2 -19.56 21.64 28.21
N LEU A 3 -19.74 20.59 27.42
CA LEU A 3 -20.52 19.41 27.81
C LEU A 3 -19.65 18.53 28.72
N THR A 4 -20.01 18.45 30.00
CA THR A 4 -19.37 17.52 30.94
C THR A 4 -20.24 16.27 31.05
N VAL A 5 -19.79 15.18 30.44
CA VAL A 5 -20.42 13.85 30.54
C VAL A 5 -19.65 12.97 31.53
N SER A 6 -20.36 12.11 32.27
CA SER A 6 -19.68 11.19 33.20
C SER A 6 -18.94 10.10 32.44
N HIS A 7 -17.82 9.64 33.00
CA HIS A 7 -17.07 8.51 32.46
C HIS A 7 -17.95 7.26 32.29
N LYS A 8 -18.81 6.97 33.28
CA LYS A 8 -19.77 5.87 33.19
C LYS A 8 -20.69 6.00 31.98
N TRP A 9 -21.25 7.19 31.73
CA TRP A 9 -22.12 7.41 30.58
C TRP A 9 -21.38 7.17 29.26
N ILE A 10 -20.12 7.63 29.15
CA ILE A 10 -19.27 7.36 27.97
C ILE A 10 -19.05 5.85 27.79
N CYS A 11 -18.65 5.14 28.85
CA CYS A 11 -18.44 3.68 28.78
C CYS A 11 -19.72 2.96 28.37
N ASP A 12 -20.86 3.29 28.97
CA ASP A 12 -22.15 2.68 28.65
C ASP A 12 -22.57 3.01 27.21
N ALA A 13 -22.29 4.22 26.71
CA ALA A 13 -22.56 4.61 25.33
C ALA A 13 -21.68 3.84 24.33
N VAL A 14 -20.37 3.74 24.59
CA VAL A 14 -19.43 2.98 23.77
C VAL A 14 -19.80 1.49 23.75
N ALA A 15 -20.18 0.92 24.90
CA ALA A 15 -20.64 -0.47 24.99
C ALA A 15 -21.87 -0.71 24.11
N ARG A 16 -22.89 0.17 24.19
CA ARG A 16 -24.08 0.07 23.33
C ARG A 16 -23.78 0.21 21.84
N ILE A 17 -22.85 1.09 21.47
CA ILE A 17 -22.42 1.23 20.07
C ILE A 17 -21.74 -0.06 19.61
N SER A 18 -20.81 -0.59 20.41
CA SER A 18 -20.11 -1.85 20.13
C SER A 18 -21.09 -3.02 19.96
N GLU A 19 -22.05 -3.18 20.86
CA GLU A 19 -23.08 -4.22 20.77
C GLU A 19 -23.92 -4.11 19.49
N LYS A 20 -24.34 -2.89 19.14
CA LYS A 20 -25.09 -2.63 17.90
C LYS A 20 -24.27 -2.93 16.66
N SER A 21 -23.01 -2.49 16.61
CA SER A 21 -22.10 -2.78 15.50
C SER A 21 -21.83 -4.28 15.36
N MET A 22 -21.71 -5.00 16.48
CA MET A 22 -21.55 -6.46 16.48
C MET A 22 -22.81 -7.21 16.04
N ALA A 23 -24.00 -6.68 16.32
CA ALA A 23 -25.24 -7.23 15.77
C ALA A 23 -25.35 -6.98 14.26
N GLU A 24 -25.03 -5.76 13.83
CA GLU A 24 -25.07 -5.36 12.42
C GLU A 24 -24.09 -6.20 11.57
N VAL A 25 -22.84 -6.36 12.00
CA VAL A 25 -21.85 -7.12 11.23
C VAL A 25 -22.31 -8.57 11.02
N LYS A 26 -22.89 -9.22 12.04
CA LYS A 26 -23.41 -10.59 11.92
C LYS A 26 -24.52 -10.69 10.89
N GLN A 27 -25.44 -9.72 10.88
CA GLN A 27 -26.50 -9.66 9.87
C GLN A 27 -25.91 -9.46 8.46
N MET A 28 -24.95 -8.56 8.33
CA MET A 28 -24.31 -8.25 7.04
C MET A 28 -23.54 -9.44 6.48
N MET A 29 -22.87 -10.23 7.34
CA MET A 29 -22.09 -11.41 6.95
C MET A 29 -22.94 -12.57 6.42
N GLU A 30 -24.24 -12.63 6.74
CA GLU A 30 -25.17 -13.61 6.17
C GLU A 30 -25.69 -13.18 4.79
N ILE A 31 -25.62 -11.89 4.45
CA ILE A 31 -26.22 -11.31 3.24
C ILE A 31 -25.16 -11.01 2.17
N TYR A 32 -23.94 -10.63 2.57
CA TYR A 32 -22.90 -10.14 1.66
C TYR A 32 -21.59 -10.91 1.80
N ALA A 33 -20.75 -10.83 0.77
CA ALA A 33 -19.37 -11.30 0.86
C ALA A 33 -18.58 -10.51 1.91
N TRP A 34 -17.76 -11.22 2.69
CA TRP A 34 -16.96 -10.66 3.75
C TRP A 34 -15.57 -11.31 3.84
N LEU A 35 -14.65 -10.60 4.47
CA LEU A 35 -13.30 -11.05 4.81
C LEU A 35 -12.97 -10.58 6.24
N ILE A 36 -12.20 -11.36 6.97
CA ILE A 36 -11.60 -10.93 8.24
C ILE A 36 -10.10 -10.81 8.02
N SER A 37 -9.52 -9.69 8.42
CA SER A 37 -8.07 -9.57 8.59
C SER A 37 -7.76 -9.15 10.01
N TYR A 38 -6.61 -9.56 10.53
CA TYR A 38 -6.13 -9.14 11.84
C TYR A 38 -4.62 -8.90 11.78
N ASP A 39 -4.13 -8.08 12.69
CA ASP A 39 -2.71 -7.76 12.84
C ASP A 39 -2.42 -7.35 14.29
N ASN A 40 -1.14 -7.36 14.65
CA ASN A 40 -0.65 -6.89 15.93
C ASN A 40 -0.98 -5.41 16.15
N VAL A 41 -1.40 -5.09 17.37
CA VAL A 41 -1.58 -3.72 17.85
C VAL A 41 -0.67 -3.51 19.05
N ASN A 42 0.15 -2.47 18.96
CA ASN A 42 1.04 -2.04 20.02
C ASN A 42 0.54 -0.71 20.59
N ILE A 43 0.02 -0.74 21.81
CA ILE A 43 -0.52 0.43 22.49
C ILE A 43 0.46 0.85 23.58
N SER A 44 1.15 1.96 23.34
CA SER A 44 2.00 2.59 24.35
C SER A 44 1.18 3.53 25.23
N PHE A 45 1.14 3.22 26.53
CA PHE A 45 0.60 4.15 27.53
C PHE A 45 1.74 4.97 28.12
N CYS A 46 1.95 6.17 27.59
CA CYS A 46 2.89 7.14 28.14
C CYS A 46 2.29 7.81 29.38
N ALA A 47 2.88 7.57 30.55
CA ALA A 47 2.55 8.32 31.75
C ALA A 47 3.22 9.70 31.71
N PHE A 48 2.44 10.76 31.48
CA PHE A 48 2.95 12.15 31.43
C PHE A 48 3.31 12.73 32.80
N SER A 49 3.01 12.02 33.91
CA SER A 49 3.55 12.33 35.24
C SER A 49 4.29 11.12 35.80
N GLN A 50 5.60 11.23 36.01
CA GLN A 50 6.37 10.26 36.77
C GLN A 50 5.94 10.33 38.24
N ARG A 51 5.09 9.37 38.65
CA ARG A 51 4.98 8.96 40.05
C ARG A 51 5.64 7.60 40.15
N VAL A 52 6.21 7.26 41.31
CA VAL A 52 6.95 6.01 41.56
C VAL A 52 6.16 4.76 41.16
N ASP A 53 4.83 4.83 41.15
CA ASP A 53 3.93 3.72 40.86
C ASP A 53 3.33 3.75 39.44
N LYS A 54 3.65 4.77 38.63
CA LYS A 54 3.14 4.94 37.26
C LYS A 54 4.22 4.63 36.23
N ASN A 55 4.41 3.34 35.98
CA ASN A 55 5.26 2.87 34.90
C ASN A 55 4.56 3.02 33.54
N THR A 56 5.32 3.44 32.53
CA THR A 56 4.93 3.31 31.12
C THR A 56 4.62 1.84 30.85
N LYS A 57 3.41 1.54 30.38
CA LYS A 57 3.01 0.18 30.01
C LYS A 57 2.93 0.08 28.49
N PHE A 58 3.68 -0.87 27.94
CA PHE A 58 3.53 -1.28 26.55
C PHE A 58 2.62 -2.51 26.55
N LEU A 59 1.43 -2.36 25.96
CA LEU A 59 0.52 -3.49 25.76
C LEU A 59 0.65 -3.93 24.31
N SER A 60 1.06 -5.18 24.13
CA SER A 60 0.99 -5.85 22.84
C SER A 60 -0.27 -6.72 22.81
N GLY A 61 -0.99 -6.65 21.69
CA GLY A 61 -2.19 -7.42 21.46
C GLY A 61 -2.47 -7.53 19.97
N THR A 62 -3.68 -7.95 19.62
CA THR A 62 -4.11 -8.10 18.24
C THR A 62 -5.51 -7.50 18.08
N ALA A 63 -5.77 -6.86 16.95
CA ALA A 63 -7.10 -6.42 16.56
C ALA A 63 -7.47 -7.01 15.20
N ALA A 64 -8.76 -7.32 15.03
CA ALA A 64 -9.31 -7.85 13.79
C ALA A 64 -10.36 -6.91 13.23
N THR A 65 -10.43 -6.80 11.91
CA THR A 65 -11.44 -6.05 11.18
C THR A 65 -12.19 -6.97 10.24
N VAL A 66 -13.51 -6.93 10.30
CA VAL A 66 -14.38 -7.55 9.32
C VAL A 66 -14.66 -6.54 8.21
N TYR A 67 -14.31 -6.90 6.98
CA TYR A 67 -14.64 -6.15 5.78
C TYR A 67 -15.85 -6.79 5.14
N VAL A 68 -16.91 -6.01 4.94
CA VAL A 68 -18.09 -6.43 4.19
C VAL A 68 -18.16 -5.63 2.91
N LYS A 69 -18.40 -6.31 1.78
CA LYS A 69 -18.61 -5.65 0.49
C LYS A 69 -20.11 -5.65 0.15
N PRO A 70 -20.83 -4.53 0.36
CA PRO A 70 -22.23 -4.43 -0.02
C PRO A 70 -22.41 -4.64 -1.52
N GLY A 71 -23.53 -5.26 -1.88
CA GLY A 71 -23.88 -5.59 -3.27
C GLY A 71 -23.15 -6.79 -3.86
N THR A 72 -22.26 -7.45 -3.09
CA THR A 72 -21.63 -8.70 -3.50
C THR A 72 -22.24 -9.85 -2.72
N ALA A 73 -22.82 -10.83 -3.43
CA ALA A 73 -23.40 -12.02 -2.81
C ALA A 73 -22.31 -12.81 -2.05
N PRO A 74 -22.68 -13.56 -0.98
CA PRO A 74 -21.75 -14.43 -0.29
C PRO A 74 -21.12 -15.43 -1.26
N LEU A 75 -19.93 -15.92 -0.91
CA LEU A 75 -19.27 -16.97 -1.70
C LEU A 75 -20.15 -18.21 -1.75
N SER A 76 -20.12 -18.92 -2.88
CA SER A 76 -20.88 -20.16 -3.03
C SER A 76 -20.41 -21.23 -2.05
N GLU A 77 -21.29 -22.16 -1.69
CA GLU A 77 -20.95 -23.28 -0.79
C GLU A 77 -19.80 -24.15 -1.34
N HIS A 78 -19.60 -24.15 -2.66
CA HIS A 78 -18.52 -24.85 -3.34
C HIS A 78 -17.22 -24.04 -3.44
N ALA A 79 -17.17 -22.78 -3.01
CA ALA A 79 -15.96 -21.97 -3.11
C ALA A 79 -14.78 -22.59 -2.35
N ILE A 80 -15.06 -23.12 -1.14
CA ILE A 80 -14.06 -23.78 -0.29
C ILE A 80 -13.54 -25.07 -0.92
N THR A 81 -14.40 -25.84 -1.61
CA THR A 81 -13.98 -27.07 -2.30
C THR A 81 -13.28 -26.79 -3.63
N ASN A 82 -13.64 -25.69 -4.31
CA ASN A 82 -13.06 -25.32 -5.60
C ASN A 82 -11.67 -24.70 -5.47
N LEU A 83 -11.39 -24.01 -4.36
CA LEU A 83 -10.12 -23.33 -4.14
C LEU A 83 -8.90 -24.29 -4.21
N PRO A 84 -8.86 -25.43 -3.48
CA PRO A 84 -7.76 -26.38 -3.60
C PRO A 84 -7.58 -26.94 -5.02
N THR A 85 -8.68 -27.23 -5.71
CA THR A 85 -8.67 -27.71 -7.10
C THR A 85 -8.04 -26.68 -8.02
N LYS A 86 -8.44 -25.41 -7.89
CA LYS A 86 -7.89 -24.30 -8.68
C LYS A 86 -6.41 -24.04 -8.36
N CYS A 87 -6.01 -24.14 -7.08
CA CYS A 87 -4.60 -24.08 -6.70
C CYS A 87 -3.80 -25.22 -7.31
N ALA A 88 -4.32 -26.46 -7.28
CA ALA A 88 -3.67 -27.62 -7.87
C ALA A 88 -3.56 -27.52 -9.41
N GLU A 89 -4.57 -26.95 -10.08
CA GLU A 89 -4.51 -26.61 -11.51
C GLU A 89 -3.40 -25.59 -11.78
N GLY A 90 -3.35 -24.50 -11.02
CA GLY A 90 -2.33 -23.45 -11.17
C GLY A 90 -0.90 -23.95 -10.91
N LEU A 91 -0.72 -24.90 -9.98
CA LEU A 91 0.58 -25.52 -9.71
C LEU A 91 1.08 -26.41 -10.86
N LYS A 92 0.21 -26.93 -11.71
CA LYS A 92 0.60 -27.73 -12.89
C LYS A 92 1.13 -26.86 -14.03
N THR A 93 0.70 -25.61 -14.09
CA THR A 93 1.08 -24.64 -15.12
C THR A 93 1.50 -23.31 -14.47
N PRO A 94 2.59 -23.31 -13.68
CA PRO A 94 3.07 -22.07 -13.08
C PRO A 94 3.53 -21.12 -14.19
N PRO A 95 3.31 -19.80 -14.04
CA PRO A 95 3.80 -18.83 -15.01
C PRO A 95 5.32 -18.92 -15.10
N THR A 96 5.83 -19.06 -16.31
CA THR A 96 7.26 -19.08 -16.59
C THR A 96 7.84 -17.66 -16.57
N SER A 97 9.17 -17.54 -16.49
CA SER A 97 9.84 -16.24 -16.65
C SER A 97 9.49 -15.56 -17.97
N GLU A 98 9.26 -16.34 -19.03
CA GLU A 98 8.83 -15.83 -20.32
C GLU A 98 7.40 -15.29 -20.26
N ASP A 99 6.48 -16.00 -19.60
CA ASP A 99 5.10 -15.54 -19.41
C ASP A 99 5.06 -14.24 -18.61
N ILE A 100 5.85 -14.13 -17.54
CA ILE A 100 5.98 -12.91 -16.74
C ILE A 100 6.51 -11.76 -17.58
N SER A 101 7.53 -12.03 -18.42
CA SER A 101 8.11 -11.02 -19.32
C SER A 101 7.10 -10.56 -20.37
N LYS A 102 6.34 -11.49 -20.96
CA LYS A 102 5.25 -11.18 -21.90
C LYS A 102 4.16 -10.34 -21.23
N LEU A 103 3.76 -10.69 -20.00
CA LEU A 103 2.78 -9.91 -19.23
C LEU A 103 3.30 -8.49 -18.97
N ALA A 104 4.56 -8.33 -18.62
CA ALA A 104 5.18 -7.01 -18.41
C ALA A 104 5.18 -6.17 -19.69
N ILE A 105 5.60 -6.76 -20.82
CA ILE A 105 5.62 -6.09 -22.12
C ILE A 105 4.20 -5.69 -22.55
N ASN A 106 3.24 -6.61 -22.45
CA ASN A 106 1.85 -6.37 -22.85
C ASN A 106 1.16 -5.31 -21.99
N SER A 107 1.54 -5.21 -20.70
CA SER A 107 0.98 -4.22 -19.78
C SER A 107 1.65 -2.84 -19.90
N TYR A 108 2.87 -2.77 -20.44
CA TYR A 108 3.67 -1.55 -20.46
C TYR A 108 2.99 -0.36 -21.17
N PRO A 109 2.35 -0.49 -22.35
CA PRO A 109 1.69 0.66 -23.01
C PRO A 109 0.66 1.35 -22.11
N HIS A 110 -0.05 0.55 -21.32
CA HIS A 110 -1.03 1.06 -20.37
C HIS A 110 -0.36 1.75 -19.17
N ILE A 111 0.64 1.09 -18.57
CA ILE A 111 1.44 1.67 -17.47
C ILE A 111 2.04 3.01 -17.91
N HIS A 112 2.60 3.06 -19.11
CA HIS A 112 3.19 4.26 -19.70
C HIS A 112 2.17 5.39 -19.84
N THR A 113 0.96 5.10 -20.33
CA THR A 113 -0.12 6.08 -20.42
C THR A 113 -0.46 6.68 -19.05
N PHE A 114 -0.54 5.84 -18.02
CA PHE A 114 -0.73 6.28 -16.64
C PHE A 114 0.46 7.10 -16.10
N MET A 115 1.70 6.72 -16.41
CA MET A 115 2.89 7.49 -16.03
C MET A 115 2.88 8.89 -16.64
N VAL A 116 2.55 9.02 -17.92
CA VAL A 116 2.44 10.32 -18.61
C VAL A 116 1.34 11.17 -17.97
N HIS A 117 0.18 10.58 -17.70
CA HIS A 117 -0.89 11.27 -16.98
C HIS A 117 -0.47 11.70 -15.57
N GLN A 118 0.30 10.87 -14.85
CA GLN A 118 0.78 11.22 -13.50
C GLN A 118 1.76 12.40 -13.54
N VAL A 119 2.66 12.44 -14.54
CA VAL A 119 3.56 13.59 -14.77
C VAL A 119 2.79 14.86 -15.12
N LEU A 120 1.74 14.76 -15.94
CA LEU A 120 0.81 15.87 -16.21
C LEU A 120 0.07 16.31 -14.94
N SER A 121 -0.36 15.37 -14.11
CA SER A 121 -1.08 15.65 -12.88
C SER A 121 -0.25 16.51 -11.93
N PHE A 122 1.06 16.22 -11.78
CA PHE A 122 1.97 17.06 -10.99
C PHE A 122 2.00 18.51 -11.47
N LEU A 123 1.95 18.75 -12.79
CA LEU A 123 1.86 20.10 -13.34
C LEU A 123 0.52 20.76 -12.99
N THR A 124 -0.59 20.04 -13.15
CA THR A 124 -1.94 20.59 -12.88
C THR A 124 -2.22 20.85 -11.40
N TRP A 125 -1.59 20.09 -10.51
CA TRP A 125 -1.70 20.26 -9.06
C TRP A 125 -0.78 21.35 -8.52
N CYS A 126 0.27 21.70 -9.28
CA CYS A 126 1.18 22.77 -8.91
C CYS A 126 0.42 24.12 -8.88
N PRO A 127 0.39 24.81 -7.72
CA PRO A 127 -0.29 26.10 -7.61
C PRO A 127 0.24 27.15 -8.61
N GLU A 128 1.54 27.13 -8.93
CA GLU A 128 2.18 28.05 -9.86
C GLU A 128 1.70 27.90 -11.31
N PHE A 129 1.19 26.73 -11.69
CA PHE A 129 0.61 26.51 -13.02
C PHE A 129 -0.80 27.11 -13.14
N GLU A 130 -1.48 27.37 -12.02
CA GLU A 130 -2.83 27.94 -11.97
C GLU A 130 -3.84 27.26 -12.92
N PHE A 131 -3.93 25.93 -12.87
CA PHE A 131 -4.72 25.16 -13.83
C PHE A 131 -6.18 25.63 -13.97
N HIS A 132 -6.78 26.13 -12.90
CA HIS A 132 -8.14 26.66 -12.88
C HIS A 132 -8.39 27.81 -13.89
N THR A 133 -7.37 28.58 -14.27
CA THR A 133 -7.45 29.66 -15.28
C THR A 133 -6.83 29.28 -16.62
N TYR A 134 -6.41 28.03 -16.82
CA TYR A 134 -5.88 27.57 -18.10
C TYR A 134 -7.01 27.40 -19.13
N THR A 135 -6.89 28.07 -20.28
CA THR A 135 -7.95 28.17 -21.30
C THR A 135 -8.41 26.82 -21.82
N CYS A 136 -7.51 25.82 -21.87
CA CYS A 136 -7.78 24.49 -22.40
C CYS A 136 -7.89 23.42 -21.30
N ARG A 137 -8.26 23.79 -20.07
CA ARG A 137 -8.32 22.85 -18.92
C ARG A 137 -9.27 21.67 -19.12
N ASP A 138 -10.32 21.85 -19.92
CA ASP A 138 -11.35 20.84 -20.19
C ASP A 138 -10.97 19.91 -21.37
N ASN A 139 -9.70 19.93 -21.81
CA ASN A 139 -9.21 19.07 -22.87
C ASN A 139 -9.04 17.61 -22.37
N TYR A 140 -9.44 16.65 -23.20
CA TYR A 140 -9.37 15.20 -22.93
C TYR A 140 -7.98 14.69 -22.52
N ARG A 141 -6.90 15.42 -22.85
CA ARG A 141 -5.52 15.07 -22.45
C ARG A 141 -5.27 15.14 -20.94
N PHE A 142 -6.09 15.89 -20.21
CA PHE A 142 -6.04 15.96 -18.75
C PHE A 142 -6.99 14.98 -18.07
N GLU A 143 -7.78 14.22 -18.85
CA GLU A 143 -8.62 13.16 -18.29
C GLU A 143 -7.78 11.97 -17.85
N CYS A 144 -8.18 11.37 -16.73
CA CYS A 144 -7.55 10.16 -16.23
C CYS A 144 -7.72 9.03 -17.27
N PRO A 145 -6.63 8.31 -17.64
CA PRO A 145 -6.73 7.20 -18.56
C PRO A 145 -7.73 6.14 -18.05
N PRO A 146 -8.40 5.41 -18.96
CA PRO A 146 -9.39 4.41 -18.57
C PRO A 146 -8.74 3.32 -17.72
N SER A 147 -9.39 2.90 -16.64
CA SER A 147 -8.91 1.79 -15.81
C SER A 147 -9.05 0.45 -16.56
N ILE A 148 -8.07 -0.45 -16.43
CA ILE A 148 -8.16 -1.81 -17.01
C ILE A 148 -9.34 -2.59 -16.43
N ASN A 149 -9.50 -2.52 -15.11
CA ASN A 149 -10.48 -3.27 -14.35
C ASN A 149 -11.08 -2.34 -13.29
N ALA A 150 -11.90 -1.39 -13.74
CA ALA A 150 -12.57 -0.48 -12.83
C ALA A 150 -13.50 -1.28 -11.92
N LEU A 151 -13.25 -1.28 -10.62
CA LEU A 151 -14.19 -1.84 -9.66
C LEU A 151 -15.42 -0.93 -9.58
N PRO A 152 -16.62 -1.48 -9.31
CA PRO A 152 -17.81 -0.66 -9.10
C PRO A 152 -17.58 0.40 -8.02
N THR A 153 -17.96 1.65 -8.30
CA THR A 153 -17.77 2.81 -7.42
C THR A 153 -19.09 3.46 -7.02
N GLY A 154 -19.08 4.24 -5.95
CA GLY A 154 -20.26 4.95 -5.43
C GLY A 154 -20.70 4.48 -4.04
N PRO A 155 -21.72 5.12 -3.46
CA PRO A 155 -22.16 4.86 -2.09
C PRO A 155 -22.52 3.40 -1.79
N ASP A 156 -23.12 2.71 -2.76
CA ASP A 156 -23.54 1.31 -2.64
C ASP A 156 -22.39 0.32 -2.70
N HIS A 157 -21.19 0.78 -3.09
CA HIS A 157 -20.01 -0.05 -3.23
C HIS A 157 -18.94 0.22 -2.17
N ILE A 158 -19.21 1.09 -1.19
CA ILE A 158 -18.31 1.38 -0.08
C ILE A 158 -18.17 0.12 0.79
N THR A 159 -16.94 -0.39 0.91
CA THR A 159 -16.63 -1.48 1.84
C THR A 159 -16.86 -1.01 3.27
N ARG A 160 -17.72 -1.73 4.01
CA ARG A 160 -17.96 -1.48 5.43
C ARG A 160 -16.93 -2.21 6.28
N GLN A 161 -16.44 -1.55 7.32
CA GLN A 161 -15.41 -2.07 8.21
C GLN A 161 -15.93 -2.12 9.63
N TYR A 162 -15.86 -3.29 10.26
CA TYR A 162 -16.29 -3.50 11.64
C TYR A 162 -15.12 -4.03 12.45
N LEU A 163 -14.67 -3.26 13.43
CA LEU A 163 -13.57 -3.65 14.30
C LEU A 163 -14.07 -4.63 15.37
N LEU A 164 -13.41 -5.77 15.49
CA LEU A 164 -13.61 -6.72 16.59
C LEU A 164 -12.88 -6.20 17.84
N GLY A 165 -13.28 -6.69 19.01
CA GLY A 165 -12.64 -6.35 20.27
C GLY A 165 -11.17 -6.74 20.29
N THR A 166 -10.29 -5.79 20.59
CA THR A 166 -8.84 -6.01 20.75
C THR A 166 -8.56 -6.98 21.88
N VAL A 167 -7.61 -7.89 21.68
CA VAL A 167 -7.23 -8.90 22.68
C VAL A 167 -5.74 -8.87 22.99
N GLY A 168 -5.38 -9.18 24.23
CA GLY A 168 -3.99 -9.26 24.70
C GLY A 168 -3.26 -10.55 24.29
N ILE A 169 -3.60 -11.10 23.12
CA ILE A 169 -2.93 -12.26 22.54
C ILE A 169 -2.01 -11.70 21.44
N PRO A 170 -0.68 -11.89 21.52
CA PRO A 170 0.23 -11.43 20.48
C PRO A 170 0.17 -12.35 19.27
N GLU A 171 0.28 -11.83 18.04
CA GLU A 171 0.42 -12.65 16.83
C GLU A 171 1.91 -13.02 16.60
N ALA A 172 2.51 -13.73 17.56
CA ALA A 172 3.95 -14.03 17.55
C ALA A 172 4.27 -15.49 17.17
N SER A 173 3.31 -16.40 17.32
CA SER A 173 3.51 -17.82 17.03
C SER A 173 2.28 -18.46 16.35
N TYR A 174 2.46 -19.67 15.81
CA TYR A 174 1.34 -20.46 15.29
C TYR A 174 0.29 -20.78 16.36
N LYS A 175 0.74 -21.03 17.59
CA LYS A 175 -0.16 -21.28 18.72
C LYS A 175 -1.01 -20.04 19.01
N ASP A 176 -0.41 -18.86 18.96
CA ASP A 176 -1.14 -17.63 19.18
C ASP A 176 -2.16 -17.37 18.07
N ASN A 177 -1.80 -17.62 16.81
CA ASN A 177 -2.71 -17.56 15.68
C ASN A 177 -3.93 -18.48 15.86
N GLN A 178 -3.74 -19.71 16.35
CA GLN A 178 -4.86 -20.60 16.68
C GLN A 178 -5.75 -20.04 17.79
N CYS A 179 -5.17 -19.40 18.81
CA CYS A 179 -5.92 -18.73 19.88
C CYS A 179 -6.71 -17.54 19.34
N LEU A 180 -6.12 -16.75 18.44
CA LEU A 180 -6.76 -15.60 17.79
C LEU A 180 -7.95 -16.02 16.93
N VAL A 181 -7.79 -17.06 16.09
CA VAL A 181 -8.91 -17.59 15.28
C VAL A 181 -10.09 -18.02 16.17
N LYS A 182 -9.81 -18.74 17.26
CA LYS A 182 -10.86 -19.15 18.23
C LYS A 182 -11.53 -17.93 18.87
N GLU A 183 -10.77 -16.89 19.17
CA GLU A 183 -11.27 -15.68 19.79
C GLU A 183 -12.14 -14.85 18.83
N TRP A 184 -11.75 -14.71 17.58
CA TRP A 184 -12.58 -14.07 16.54
C TRP A 184 -13.90 -14.79 16.34
N PHE A 185 -13.85 -16.13 16.31
CA PHE A 185 -15.05 -16.96 16.24
C PHE A 185 -15.93 -16.77 17.48
N ARG A 186 -15.34 -16.70 18.67
CA ARG A 186 -16.09 -16.42 19.91
C ARG A 186 -16.81 -15.06 19.85
N GLN A 187 -16.13 -14.01 19.42
CA GLN A 187 -16.72 -12.66 19.32
C GLN A 187 -17.85 -12.59 18.27
N LEU A 188 -17.67 -13.26 17.14
CA LEU A 188 -18.69 -13.38 16.10
C LEU A 188 -19.84 -14.33 16.50
N GLY A 189 -19.67 -15.08 17.59
CA GLY A 189 -20.67 -16.01 18.09
C GLY A 189 -20.71 -17.32 17.30
N TRP A 190 -19.57 -17.76 16.76
CA TRP A 190 -19.32 -19.02 16.05
C TRP A 190 -18.42 -19.98 16.83
N GLY A 191 -18.38 -19.82 18.16
CA GLY A 191 -17.55 -20.64 19.04
C GLY A 191 -18.04 -22.08 19.18
N SER A 192 -19.26 -22.41 18.74
CA SER A 192 -19.82 -23.76 18.86
C SER A 192 -19.50 -24.64 17.65
N PRO A 193 -19.30 -25.97 17.84
CA PRO A 193 -19.06 -26.90 16.73
C PRO A 193 -20.16 -26.88 15.66
N LEU A 194 -21.43 -26.72 16.05
CA LEU A 194 -22.58 -26.66 15.13
C LEU A 194 -22.51 -25.47 14.19
N GLN A 195 -22.00 -24.33 14.65
CA GLN A 195 -21.81 -23.13 13.82
C GLN A 195 -20.59 -23.27 12.93
N GLN A 196 -19.58 -24.02 13.37
CA GLN A 196 -18.37 -24.28 12.59
C GLN A 196 -18.63 -25.18 11.38
N VAL A 197 -19.69 -26.00 11.40
CA VAL A 197 -20.14 -26.79 10.24
C VAL A 197 -20.40 -25.91 9.00
N LYS A 198 -20.79 -24.63 9.16
CA LYS A 198 -20.92 -23.70 8.02
C LYS A 198 -19.60 -23.50 7.27
N PHE A 199 -18.46 -23.55 7.96
CA PHE A 199 -17.12 -23.45 7.37
C PHE A 199 -16.59 -24.79 6.87
N CYS A 200 -17.34 -25.87 7.11
CA CYS A 200 -16.92 -27.20 6.73
C CYS A 200 -17.19 -27.53 5.25
N ALA A 201 -18.10 -26.80 4.59
CA ALA A 201 -18.51 -27.04 3.20
C ALA A 201 -18.81 -28.54 2.88
N GLY A 202 -19.43 -29.25 3.83
CA GLY A 202 -19.74 -30.68 3.72
C GLY A 202 -18.60 -31.65 4.03
N ASP A 203 -17.39 -31.15 4.31
CA ASP A 203 -16.23 -31.96 4.68
C ASP A 203 -16.03 -32.01 6.21
N LYS A 204 -15.90 -33.21 6.76
CA LYS A 204 -15.84 -33.45 8.20
C LYS A 204 -14.60 -32.89 8.89
N ASN A 205 -13.52 -32.62 8.16
CA ASN A 205 -12.27 -32.10 8.73
C ASN A 205 -11.69 -30.86 8.03
N SER A 206 -12.46 -30.17 7.19
CA SER A 206 -12.00 -28.96 6.49
C SER A 206 -11.78 -27.78 7.44
N PHE A 207 -12.49 -27.73 8.56
CA PHE A 207 -12.28 -26.75 9.62
C PHE A 207 -10.91 -26.94 10.31
N GLU A 208 -10.55 -28.17 10.68
CA GLU A 208 -9.25 -28.50 11.28
C GLU A 208 -8.08 -28.27 10.30
N ARG A 209 -8.32 -28.45 9.00
CA ARG A 209 -7.35 -28.11 7.94
C ARG A 209 -7.29 -26.62 7.61
N LEU A 210 -8.11 -25.79 8.25
CA LEU A 210 -8.18 -24.35 8.04
C LEU A 210 -8.53 -23.95 6.58
N ASN A 211 -9.32 -24.76 5.88
CA ASN A 211 -9.68 -24.50 4.48
C ASN A 211 -10.48 -23.21 4.27
N PHE A 212 -11.06 -22.65 5.34
CA PHE A 212 -11.76 -21.37 5.32
C PHE A 212 -10.81 -20.16 5.38
N LEU A 213 -9.51 -20.37 5.66
CA LEU A 213 -8.50 -19.33 5.63
C LEU A 213 -7.98 -19.14 4.20
N VAL A 214 -7.96 -17.89 3.75
CA VAL A 214 -7.27 -17.49 2.53
C VAL A 214 -6.01 -16.77 2.94
N PHE A 215 -4.85 -17.35 2.65
CA PHE A 215 -3.57 -16.69 2.86
C PHE A 215 -3.35 -15.68 1.74
N VAL A 216 -3.53 -14.40 2.08
CA VAL A 216 -3.25 -13.30 1.18
C VAL A 216 -1.82 -12.84 1.41
N PHE A 217 -1.11 -12.54 0.33
CA PHE A 217 0.19 -11.90 0.42
C PHE A 217 0.07 -10.59 1.20
N GLY A 218 0.90 -10.40 2.23
CA GLY A 218 0.89 -9.23 3.10
C GLY A 218 1.38 -7.98 2.36
N TRP A 219 0.55 -7.39 1.49
CA TRP A 219 0.90 -6.22 0.68
C TRP A 219 1.38 -5.05 1.51
N LEU A 220 0.79 -4.81 2.68
CA LEU A 220 1.24 -3.76 3.59
C LEU A 220 2.65 -4.01 4.11
N HIS A 221 2.94 -5.24 4.56
CA HIS A 221 4.29 -5.64 4.98
C HIS A 221 5.29 -5.53 3.83
N CYS A 222 4.89 -5.91 2.61
CA CYS A 222 5.71 -5.73 1.41
C CYS A 222 5.98 -4.25 1.13
N GLN A 223 4.97 -3.38 1.22
CA GLN A 223 5.13 -1.93 1.07
C GLN A 223 6.09 -1.34 2.11
N MET A 224 5.98 -1.75 3.38
CA MET A 224 6.88 -1.32 4.45
C MET A 224 8.32 -1.82 4.22
N ALA A 225 8.49 -3.09 3.84
CA ALA A 225 9.79 -3.66 3.50
C ALA A 225 10.42 -2.95 2.29
N PHE A 226 9.61 -2.63 1.28
CA PHE A 226 10.03 -1.87 0.11
C PHE A 226 10.45 -0.44 0.48
N ALA A 227 9.67 0.27 1.31
CA ALA A 227 10.03 1.59 1.80
C ALA A 227 11.35 1.57 2.61
N ASN A 228 11.56 0.56 3.46
CA ASN A 228 12.82 0.36 4.17
C ASN A 228 13.99 0.09 3.21
N SER A 229 13.75 -0.66 2.14
CA SER A 229 14.74 -0.92 1.09
C SER A 229 15.10 0.35 0.33
N LEU A 230 14.11 1.14 -0.09
CA LEU A 230 14.31 2.45 -0.71
C LEU A 230 15.10 3.38 0.20
N HIS A 231 14.70 3.46 1.47
CA HIS A 231 15.40 4.26 2.48
C HIS A 231 16.87 3.88 2.53
N ARG A 232 17.20 2.60 2.73
CA ARG A 232 18.60 2.14 2.83
C ARG A 232 19.41 2.39 1.57
N GLN A 233 18.82 2.15 0.40
CA GLN A 233 19.52 2.28 -0.88
C GLN A 233 19.79 3.74 -1.26
N TYR A 234 18.85 4.64 -0.94
CA TYR A 234 18.88 6.03 -1.42
C TYR A 234 19.11 7.05 -0.30
N LEU A 235 19.37 6.64 0.94
CA LEU A 235 19.60 7.56 2.06
C LEU A 235 20.72 8.56 1.76
N GLY A 236 21.88 8.06 1.30
CA GLY A 236 23.05 8.88 1.03
C GLY A 236 23.54 9.64 2.28
N THR A 237 24.14 10.81 2.06
CA THR A 237 24.69 11.68 3.11
C THR A 237 24.02 13.05 3.10
N SER A 238 24.23 13.85 4.14
CA SER A 238 23.72 15.22 4.23
C SER A 238 24.27 16.17 3.16
N GLN A 239 25.45 15.88 2.61
CA GLN A 239 26.08 16.65 1.55
C GLN A 239 25.90 16.06 0.14
N GLY A 240 25.42 14.81 0.05
CA GLY A 240 25.12 14.17 -1.24
C GLY A 240 23.72 14.49 -1.74
N GLN A 241 23.35 13.98 -2.92
CA GLN A 241 22.00 14.12 -3.49
C GLN A 241 21.05 12.99 -3.07
N GLY A 242 21.19 12.49 -1.84
CA GLY A 242 20.37 11.40 -1.29
C GLY A 242 19.17 11.89 -0.46
N LEU A 243 18.34 10.95 0.00
CA LEU A 243 17.18 11.26 0.84
C LEU A 243 17.55 12.02 2.12
N MET A 244 18.73 11.76 2.70
CA MET A 244 19.23 12.47 3.88
C MET A 244 19.34 13.98 3.64
N HIS A 245 19.85 14.38 2.48
CA HIS A 245 19.93 15.79 2.11
C HIS A 245 18.54 16.41 1.98
N ALA A 246 17.62 15.72 1.28
CA ALA A 246 16.24 16.18 1.16
C ALA A 246 15.52 16.26 2.51
N PHE A 247 15.74 15.32 3.43
CA PHE A 247 15.18 15.37 4.78
C PHE A 247 15.66 16.58 5.57
N ILE A 248 16.94 16.95 5.43
CA ILE A 248 17.49 18.16 6.06
C ILE A 248 16.85 19.41 5.48
N LEU A 249 16.74 19.52 4.15
CA LEU A 249 16.08 20.65 3.48
C LEU A 249 14.61 20.80 3.89
N LEU A 250 13.90 19.68 4.02
CA LEU A 250 12.49 19.64 4.45
C LEU A 250 12.33 19.69 5.99
N ALA A 251 13.41 19.86 6.74
CA ALA A 251 13.45 19.85 8.21
C ALA A 251 12.77 18.62 8.86
N LYS A 252 12.83 17.46 8.20
CA LYS A 252 12.26 16.20 8.68
C LYS A 252 13.23 15.52 9.65
N ARG A 253 12.79 15.29 10.89
CA ARG A 253 13.58 14.63 11.94
C ARG A 253 13.13 13.17 12.10
N GLY A 254 14.01 12.32 12.63
CA GLY A 254 13.69 10.92 12.94
C GLY A 254 13.71 9.96 11.76
N LEU A 255 14.06 10.44 10.55
CA LEU A 255 14.14 9.62 9.33
C LEU A 255 15.57 9.20 8.97
N ASN A 256 16.52 9.37 9.89
CA ASN A 256 17.93 9.02 9.64
C ASN A 256 18.17 7.51 9.72
N THR A 257 17.32 6.78 10.45
CA THR A 257 17.40 5.34 10.64
C THR A 257 16.03 4.73 10.39
N THR A 258 16.01 3.52 9.82
CA THR A 258 14.76 2.75 9.69
C THR A 258 14.26 2.34 11.07
N GLN A 259 12.99 2.57 11.36
CA GLN A 259 12.32 2.05 12.56
C GLN A 259 11.11 1.24 12.14
N THR A 260 10.94 0.08 12.78
CA THR A 260 9.75 -0.78 12.61
C THR A 260 8.61 -0.39 13.55
N GLU A 261 8.89 0.44 14.55
CA GLU A 261 7.93 0.92 15.53
C GLU A 261 7.55 2.39 15.27
N GLY A 262 6.31 2.74 15.59
CA GLY A 262 5.81 4.11 15.48
C GLY A 262 5.45 4.53 14.04
N PRO A 263 5.26 5.84 13.80
CA PRO A 263 4.74 6.37 12.53
C PRO A 263 5.78 6.42 11.40
N PHE A 264 6.93 5.73 11.52
CA PHE A 264 8.06 5.85 10.59
C PHE A 264 7.66 5.71 9.12
N TYR A 265 6.86 4.69 8.77
CA TYR A 265 6.40 4.51 7.38
C TYR A 265 5.61 5.72 6.87
N GLN A 266 4.70 6.26 7.69
CA GLN A 266 3.89 7.42 7.36
C GLN A 266 4.74 8.70 7.27
N ASP A 267 5.70 8.84 8.16
CA ASP A 267 6.62 9.97 8.20
C ASP A 267 7.65 9.92 7.06
N LEU A 268 7.95 8.73 6.53
CA LEU A 268 8.81 8.53 5.37
C LEU A 268 8.05 8.77 4.05
N THR A 269 6.80 8.31 3.93
CA THR A 269 6.03 8.43 2.68
C THR A 269 5.76 9.88 2.29
N LYS A 270 5.38 10.74 3.26
CA LYS A 270 5.06 12.15 2.96
C LYS A 270 6.24 12.92 2.31
N PRO A 271 7.46 12.90 2.87
CA PRO A 271 8.64 13.49 2.22
C PRO A 271 8.92 12.90 0.84
N LEU A 272 8.73 11.59 0.62
CA LEU A 272 8.96 10.99 -0.69
C LEU A 272 8.06 11.62 -1.76
N TYR A 273 6.78 11.87 -1.45
CA TYR A 273 5.89 12.59 -2.37
C TYR A 273 6.37 14.01 -2.67
N HIS A 274 6.81 14.78 -1.67
CA HIS A 274 7.35 16.13 -1.91
C HIS A 274 8.63 16.11 -2.75
N ILE A 275 9.51 15.13 -2.52
CA ILE A 275 10.75 14.96 -3.29
C ILE A 275 10.40 14.61 -4.74
N THR A 276 9.49 13.67 -4.95
CA THR A 276 9.00 13.31 -6.29
C THR A 276 8.38 14.52 -7.00
N GLU A 277 7.50 15.26 -6.33
CA GLU A 277 6.87 16.46 -6.88
C GLU A 277 7.93 17.48 -7.30
N ALA A 278 8.89 17.80 -6.43
CA ALA A 278 9.96 18.76 -6.73
C ALA A 278 10.80 18.32 -7.95
N HIS A 279 11.19 17.05 -8.03
CA HIS A 279 11.98 16.54 -9.16
C HIS A 279 11.19 16.55 -10.48
N ILE A 280 9.92 16.16 -10.46
CA ILE A 280 9.09 16.19 -11.66
C ILE A 280 8.87 17.63 -12.14
N LEU A 281 8.67 18.60 -11.23
CA LEU A 281 8.56 20.01 -11.58
C LEU A 281 9.89 20.58 -12.12
N GLU A 282 11.03 20.19 -11.56
CA GLU A 282 12.34 20.54 -12.11
C GLU A 282 12.51 20.00 -13.55
N ASP A 283 12.07 18.76 -13.79
CA ASP A 283 12.12 18.16 -15.11
C ASP A 283 11.16 18.84 -16.10
N TRP A 284 10.03 19.35 -15.65
CA TRP A 284 9.15 20.22 -16.45
C TRP A 284 9.85 21.49 -16.91
N LEU A 285 10.55 22.19 -16.01
CA LEU A 285 11.34 23.38 -16.36
C LEU A 285 12.42 23.03 -17.39
N ARG A 286 13.15 21.94 -17.14
CA ARG A 286 14.29 21.52 -17.96
C ARG A 286 13.88 21.04 -19.35
N VAL A 287 12.85 20.19 -19.44
CA VAL A 287 12.38 19.63 -20.72
C VAL A 287 11.54 20.64 -21.49
N GLY A 288 10.76 21.49 -20.80
CA GLY A 288 10.03 22.59 -21.41
C GLY A 288 10.91 23.77 -21.83
N GLY A 289 12.17 23.83 -21.37
CA GLY A 289 13.09 24.93 -21.69
C GLY A 289 12.66 26.27 -21.11
N VAL A 290 11.91 26.25 -20.00
CA VAL A 290 11.37 27.45 -19.34
C VAL A 290 11.99 27.65 -17.96
N THR A 291 11.93 28.88 -17.46
CA THR A 291 12.47 29.22 -16.13
C THR A 291 11.40 29.21 -15.04
N LYS A 292 10.12 29.34 -15.42
CA LYS A 292 8.98 29.33 -14.51
C LYS A 292 7.93 28.34 -15.00
N ILE A 293 7.29 27.64 -14.06
CA ILE A 293 6.20 26.70 -14.36
C ILE A 293 5.04 27.42 -15.07
N LEU A 294 4.78 28.68 -14.71
CA LEU A 294 3.74 29.50 -15.31
C LEU A 294 3.90 29.65 -16.84
N ASP A 295 5.14 29.68 -17.35
CA ASP A 295 5.41 29.86 -18.78
C ASP A 295 4.94 28.65 -19.62
N LEU A 296 4.80 27.47 -19.00
CA LEU A 296 4.30 26.26 -19.66
C LEU A 296 2.84 26.40 -20.11
N ARG A 297 2.09 27.37 -19.56
CA ARG A 297 0.70 27.65 -19.95
C ARG A 297 0.56 28.16 -21.38
N ASN A 298 1.65 28.62 -21.99
CA ASN A 298 1.65 29.03 -23.39
C ASN A 298 1.59 27.83 -24.35
N ASN A 299 1.84 26.62 -23.85
CA ASN A 299 1.73 25.39 -24.63
C ASN A 299 0.27 24.92 -24.72
N SER A 300 -0.06 24.33 -25.87
CA SER A 300 -1.28 23.55 -26.05
C SER A 300 -1.27 22.26 -25.20
N PRO A 301 -2.44 21.67 -24.91
CA PRO A 301 -2.51 20.37 -24.21
C PRO A 301 -1.70 19.27 -24.90
N GLU A 302 -1.63 19.27 -26.23
CA GLU A 302 -0.86 18.31 -27.02
C GLU A 302 0.65 18.49 -26.84
N GLU A 303 1.13 19.74 -26.75
CA GLU A 303 2.53 20.05 -26.46
C GLU A 303 2.89 19.66 -25.02
N LEU A 304 2.04 19.98 -24.04
CA LEU A 304 2.23 19.55 -22.65
C LEU A 304 2.27 18.03 -22.55
N TRP A 305 1.38 17.32 -23.25
CA TRP A 305 1.39 15.86 -23.29
C TRP A 305 2.70 15.32 -23.89
N LYS A 306 3.21 15.91 -24.98
CA LYS A 306 4.49 15.53 -25.58
C LYS A 306 5.65 15.74 -24.60
N LEU A 307 5.68 16.88 -23.90
CA LEU A 307 6.70 17.17 -22.89
C LEU A 307 6.64 16.15 -21.74
N ALA A 308 5.44 15.83 -21.24
CA ALA A 308 5.25 14.81 -20.21
C ALA A 308 5.74 13.42 -20.68
N ASN A 309 5.46 13.06 -21.94
CA ASN A 309 5.97 11.85 -22.57
C ASN A 309 7.50 11.83 -22.58
N THR A 310 8.13 12.92 -23.00
CA THR A 310 9.59 13.06 -22.99
C THR A 310 10.17 12.91 -21.58
N ILE A 311 9.54 13.50 -20.56
CA ILE A 311 9.96 13.34 -19.16
C ILE A 311 9.91 11.87 -18.74
N VAL A 312 8.83 11.14 -19.05
CA VAL A 312 8.71 9.71 -18.74
C VAL A 312 9.82 8.90 -19.42
N GLU A 313 10.03 9.10 -20.72
CA GLU A 313 11.01 8.32 -21.49
C GLU A 313 12.47 8.60 -21.11
N THR A 314 12.76 9.84 -20.71
CA THR A 314 14.15 10.29 -20.50
C THR A 314 14.56 10.39 -19.03
N ARG A 315 13.60 10.44 -18.10
CA ARG A 315 13.87 10.75 -16.68
C ARG A 315 13.11 9.92 -15.66
N ALA A 316 11.87 9.54 -15.94
CA ALA A 316 11.00 8.91 -14.94
C ALA A 316 10.71 7.40 -15.17
N SER A 317 11.41 6.74 -16.11
CA SER A 317 11.24 5.31 -16.41
C SER A 317 12.47 4.48 -16.05
N SER A 318 12.30 3.16 -15.87
CA SER A 318 13.43 2.23 -15.68
C SER A 318 14.44 2.30 -16.83
N ASN A 319 13.97 2.54 -18.06
CA ASN A 319 14.81 2.75 -19.23
C ASN A 319 15.66 4.02 -19.10
N ALA A 320 15.10 5.10 -18.55
CA ALA A 320 15.86 6.31 -18.24
C ALA A 320 16.98 6.03 -17.24
N LEU A 321 16.71 5.25 -16.20
CA LEU A 321 17.72 4.84 -15.21
C LEU A 321 18.85 4.02 -15.85
N VAL A 322 18.52 3.07 -16.72
CA VAL A 322 19.49 2.26 -17.46
C VAL A 322 20.35 3.15 -18.35
N ARG A 323 19.74 4.05 -19.14
CA ARG A 323 20.47 5.01 -20.00
C ARG A 323 21.38 5.92 -19.19
N ALA A 324 20.91 6.45 -18.05
CA ALA A 324 21.72 7.27 -17.16
C ALA A 324 22.90 6.50 -16.55
N THR A 325 22.72 5.21 -16.26
CA THR A 325 23.76 4.35 -15.70
C THR A 325 24.80 3.95 -16.75
N LEU A 326 24.36 3.68 -17.99
CA LEU A 326 25.25 3.35 -19.11
C LEU A 326 26.02 4.56 -19.65
N GLY A 327 25.46 5.77 -19.51
CA GLY A 327 26.11 7.03 -19.89
C GLY A 327 27.11 7.58 -18.86
N GLN A 328 27.17 7.00 -17.66
CA GLN A 328 28.13 7.39 -16.62
C GLN A 328 29.33 6.42 -16.64
N SER A 329 30.52 6.92 -17.05
CA SER A 329 31.79 6.24 -16.75
C SER A 329 31.89 5.98 -15.24
N PRO A 330 32.44 4.84 -14.78
CA PRO A 330 32.28 4.37 -13.42
C PRO A 330 33.15 5.18 -12.44
N MET A 331 32.68 6.36 -12.04
CA MET A 331 33.11 7.03 -10.82
C MET A 331 31.96 6.97 -9.82
N ARG A 332 31.78 5.81 -9.20
CA ARG A 332 31.13 5.72 -7.89
C ARG A 332 32.22 5.44 -6.87
N ASP A 333 32.52 6.44 -6.07
CA ASP A 333 33.30 6.31 -4.84
C ASP A 333 32.65 5.26 -3.93
N ARG A 334 33.15 4.03 -3.99
CA ARG A 334 32.87 2.99 -3.00
C ARG A 334 34.03 2.93 -2.01
N LYS A 335 33.89 3.66 -0.90
CA LYS A 335 34.48 3.26 0.38
C LYS A 335 33.35 2.82 1.31
N SER A 336 32.94 1.56 1.21
CA SER A 336 32.28 0.85 2.30
C SER A 336 33.04 -0.46 2.53
N LYS A 337 33.69 -0.56 3.68
CA LYS A 337 34.28 -1.80 4.20
C LYS A 337 33.16 -2.81 4.44
N GLY A 338 33.36 -4.02 3.92
CA GLY A 338 32.82 -5.28 4.42
C GLY A 338 31.31 -5.39 4.53
N ASP A 339 30.65 -5.82 3.45
CA ASP A 339 29.55 -6.80 3.48
C ASP A 339 29.33 -7.39 2.07
N PRO A 340 28.86 -8.65 1.95
CA PRO A 340 29.01 -9.44 0.74
C PRO A 340 28.12 -8.94 -0.41
N LYS A 341 28.73 -8.85 -1.58
CA LYS A 341 28.17 -8.39 -2.86
C LYS A 341 26.92 -9.21 -3.24
N MET A 342 25.75 -8.58 -3.25
CA MET A 342 24.68 -8.99 -4.17
C MET A 342 24.99 -8.36 -5.54
N SER A 343 25.55 -9.15 -6.44
CA SER A 343 25.75 -8.79 -7.84
C SER A 343 24.40 -8.62 -8.53
N ILE A 344 24.09 -7.40 -8.94
CA ILE A 344 23.01 -7.11 -9.87
C ILE A 344 23.49 -7.55 -11.26
N ASN A 345 23.28 -8.81 -11.60
CA ASN A 345 23.31 -9.28 -12.97
C ASN A 345 21.88 -9.25 -13.50
N TYR A 346 21.49 -8.13 -14.10
CA TYR A 346 20.31 -8.08 -14.97
C TYR A 346 20.73 -7.48 -16.31
N LEU A 347 20.54 -8.30 -17.36
CA LEU A 347 20.41 -7.93 -18.78
C LEU A 347 21.66 -7.42 -19.51
N ALA A 348 22.60 -8.33 -19.79
CA ALA A 348 23.58 -8.17 -20.86
C ALA A 348 23.50 -9.26 -21.96
N ASP A 349 22.60 -10.25 -21.87
CA ASP A 349 22.61 -11.44 -22.75
C ASP A 349 21.53 -11.46 -23.85
N THR A 350 20.97 -10.32 -24.25
CA THR A 350 19.98 -10.28 -25.36
C THR A 350 20.54 -9.82 -26.72
N ASN A 351 21.86 -9.71 -26.89
CA ASN A 351 22.47 -9.29 -28.15
C ASN A 351 23.28 -10.36 -28.91
N GLU A 352 23.23 -11.64 -28.51
CA GLU A 352 23.97 -12.72 -29.21
C GLU A 352 23.10 -13.78 -29.89
N LEU A 353 21.79 -13.56 -30.06
CA LEU A 353 20.92 -14.50 -30.79
C LEU A 353 20.18 -13.87 -31.98
N ILE A 354 20.88 -13.01 -32.73
CA ILE A 354 20.51 -12.67 -34.11
C ILE A 354 21.77 -12.73 -34.99
N THR A 355 22.10 -13.93 -35.46
CA THR A 355 22.70 -14.20 -36.78
C THR A 355 22.26 -15.58 -37.23
#